data_AF-A0A7C4TUQ6-F1
#
_entry.id   AF-A0A7C4TUQ6-F1
#
_cell.length_a   1.000
_cell.length_b   1.000
_cell.length_c   1.000
_cell.angle_alpha   90.00
_cell.angle_beta   90.00
_cell.angle_gamma   90.00
#
_symmetry.space_group_name_H-M   'P 1'
#
loop_
_entity.id
_entity.type
_entity.pdbx_description
1 polymer ?
#
loop_
_entity_poly.entity_id
_entity_poly.type
_entity_poly.pdbx_seq_one_letter_code
_entity_poly.pdbx_strand_id
1 'polypeptide(L)'
;MADQHDTLLRQVEEELRRERLEQFWQRYGIFVIAAAVLIVVGVAGYKWWEARSIAAAEEAGLRYEAAVLLASSGKADEAKAALAKIAAEGPEGYAQLARLKLAGEAAKAGKREEATTAYEALAEDGSADPLLRDYARLQAAALRLDTADWTEMKNRLNPLIGDENAWRYSARELLGLAAYRAGRFDEARGALSALATDPKAPPAMRERANNIMSLVVAGELARNAPSGGGRSAGSSDSLNKTEQPMTPHQTKGAPAKGDGSKK
;
A
#
# COMPACT_ATOMS: atom_id res chain seq x y z
N MET A 1 52.07 -20.36 -62.80
CA MET A 1 53.36 -20.27 -62.10
C MET A 1 53.32 -19.05 -61.18
N ALA A 2 52.68 -19.17 -60.01
CA ALA A 2 52.48 -18.04 -59.09
C ALA A 2 52.56 -18.48 -57.61
N ASP A 3 53.40 -19.46 -57.27
CA ASP A 3 53.33 -20.09 -55.93
C ASP A 3 54.61 -20.00 -55.08
N GLN A 4 55.78 -19.67 -55.62
CA GLN A 4 57.03 -19.69 -54.85
C GLN A 4 57.41 -18.36 -54.18
N HIS A 5 56.99 -17.22 -54.74
CA HIS A 5 57.28 -15.90 -54.14
C HIS A 5 56.30 -15.55 -53.01
N ASP A 6 55.05 -15.96 -53.14
CA ASP A 6 54.02 -15.74 -52.11
C ASP A 6 54.25 -16.59 -50.85
N THR A 7 54.83 -17.78 -51.00
CA THR A 7 55.17 -18.67 -49.88
C THR A 7 56.40 -18.17 -49.09
N LEU A 8 57.43 -17.66 -49.76
CA LEU A 8 58.60 -17.08 -49.09
C LEU A 8 58.27 -15.78 -48.35
N LEU A 9 57.45 -14.90 -48.95
CA LEU A 9 56.99 -13.67 -48.28
C LEU A 9 56.09 -13.99 -47.07
N ARG A 10 55.20 -14.98 -47.19
CA ARG A 10 54.41 -15.46 -46.03
C ARG A 10 55.27 -16.04 -44.92
N GLN A 11 56.26 -16.87 -45.24
CA GLN A 11 57.13 -17.49 -44.24
C GLN A 11 57.95 -16.44 -43.48
N VAL A 12 58.51 -15.46 -44.18
CA VAL A 12 59.27 -14.36 -43.54
C VAL A 12 58.37 -13.47 -42.70
N GLU A 13 57.16 -13.18 -43.16
CA GLU A 13 56.20 -12.36 -42.42
C GLU A 13 55.57 -13.10 -41.22
N GLU A 14 55.45 -14.42 -41.31
CA GLU A 14 55.09 -15.31 -40.20
C GLU A 14 56.18 -15.36 -39.12
N GLU A 15 57.45 -15.48 -39.51
CA GLU A 15 58.58 -15.45 -38.57
C GLU A 15 58.68 -14.10 -37.85
N LEU A 16 58.56 -12.98 -38.58
CA LEU A 16 58.58 -11.63 -37.99
C LEU A 16 57.39 -11.37 -37.07
N ARG A 17 56.20 -11.90 -37.38
CA ARG A 17 55.05 -11.84 -36.46
C ARG A 17 55.29 -12.66 -35.21
N ARG A 18 55.89 -13.85 -35.36
CA ARG A 18 56.19 -14.76 -34.24
C ARG A 18 57.20 -14.15 -33.28
N GLU A 19 58.28 -13.56 -33.78
CA GLU A 19 59.27 -12.85 -32.97
C GLU A 19 58.67 -11.65 -32.23
N ARG A 20 57.79 -10.87 -32.87
CA ARG A 20 57.11 -9.73 -32.22
C ARG A 20 56.17 -10.19 -31.10
N LEU A 21 55.45 -11.29 -31.31
CA LEU A 21 54.60 -11.90 -30.29
C LEU A 21 55.42 -12.46 -29.13
N GLU A 22 56.55 -13.13 -29.40
CA GLU A 22 57.46 -13.61 -28.38
C GLU A 22 58.10 -12.48 -27.56
N GLN A 23 58.57 -11.41 -28.21
CA GLN A 23 59.11 -10.24 -27.50
C GLN A 23 58.06 -9.53 -26.66
N PHE A 24 56.82 -9.42 -27.17
CA PHE A 24 55.71 -8.88 -26.38
C PHE A 24 55.40 -9.78 -25.18
N TRP A 25 55.37 -11.09 -25.35
CA TRP A 25 55.11 -12.04 -24.26
C TRP A 25 56.25 -12.08 -23.23
N GLN A 26 57.51 -12.04 -23.65
CA GLN A 26 58.64 -11.97 -22.72
C GLN A 26 58.63 -10.68 -21.89
N ARG A 27 58.17 -9.56 -22.47
CA ARG A 27 58.14 -8.26 -21.78
C ARG A 27 56.86 -8.02 -20.98
N TYR A 28 55.71 -8.46 -21.47
CA TYR A 28 54.38 -8.19 -20.89
C TYR A 28 53.64 -9.42 -20.37
N GLY A 29 54.10 -10.64 -20.65
CA GLY A 29 53.43 -11.88 -20.25
C GLY A 29 53.23 -11.98 -18.74
N ILE A 30 54.18 -11.48 -17.94
CA ILE A 30 54.02 -11.44 -16.48
C ILE A 30 52.91 -10.48 -16.03
N PHE A 31 52.73 -9.34 -16.71
CA PHE A 31 51.63 -8.41 -16.43
C PHE A 31 50.28 -8.99 -16.87
N VAL A 32 50.24 -9.71 -18.00
CA VAL A 32 49.04 -10.41 -18.46
C VAL A 32 48.64 -11.52 -17.47
N ILE A 33 49.60 -12.32 -17.01
CA ILE A 33 49.36 -13.36 -15.99
C ILE A 33 48.92 -12.72 -14.68
N ALA A 34 49.60 -11.66 -14.22
CA ALA A 34 49.23 -10.95 -13.00
C ALA A 34 47.80 -10.38 -13.08
N ALA A 35 47.43 -9.78 -14.22
CA ALA A 35 46.07 -9.30 -14.45
C ALA A 35 45.04 -10.44 -14.43
N ALA A 36 45.34 -11.57 -15.08
CA ALA A 36 44.47 -12.75 -15.07
C ALA A 36 44.28 -13.29 -13.66
N VAL A 37 45.36 -13.42 -12.87
CA VAL A 37 45.30 -13.84 -11.46
C VAL A 37 44.48 -12.87 -10.62
N LEU A 38 44.67 -11.56 -10.82
CA LEU A 38 43.92 -10.53 -10.09
C LEU A 38 42.40 -10.63 -10.38
N ILE A 39 42.02 -10.86 -11.64
CA ILE A 39 40.62 -11.10 -12.03
C ILE A 39 40.09 -12.36 -11.34
N VAL A 40 40.83 -13.48 -11.38
CA VAL A 40 40.40 -14.74 -10.76
C VAL A 40 40.21 -14.57 -9.25
N VAL A 41 41.15 -13.92 -8.56
CA VAL A 41 41.05 -13.63 -7.12
C VAL A 41 39.85 -12.72 -6.82
N GLY A 42 39.63 -11.69 -7.65
CA GLY A 42 38.48 -10.78 -7.51
C GLY A 42 37.14 -11.50 -7.64
N VAL A 43 36.99 -12.34 -8.67
CA VAL A 43 35.77 -13.13 -8.90
C VAL A 43 35.57 -14.18 -7.80
N ALA A 44 36.64 -14.87 -7.37
CA ALA A 44 36.56 -15.84 -6.28
C ALA A 44 36.13 -15.18 -4.96
N GLY A 45 36.70 -14.02 -4.64
CA GLY A 45 36.31 -13.23 -3.46
C GLY A 45 34.85 -12.78 -3.52
N TYR A 46 34.40 -12.26 -4.67
CA TYR A 46 33.00 -11.87 -4.88
C TYR A 46 32.05 -13.08 -4.73
N LYS A 47 32.37 -14.21 -5.36
CA LYS A 47 31.55 -15.43 -5.28
C LYS A 47 31.48 -16.01 -3.88
N TRP A 48 32.57 -15.93 -3.12
CA TRP A 48 32.57 -16.35 -1.72
C TRP A 48 31.66 -15.46 -0.84
N TRP A 49 31.73 -14.13 -1.04
CA TRP A 49 30.84 -13.20 -0.34
C TRP A 49 29.37 -13.41 -0.74
N GLU A 50 29.10 -13.55 -2.04
CA GLU A 50 27.77 -13.82 -2.59
C GLU A 50 27.17 -15.11 -2.01
N ALA A 51 27.93 -16.21 -1.98
CA ALA A 51 27.47 -17.47 -1.39
C ALA A 51 27.12 -17.34 0.09
N ARG A 52 27.91 -16.56 0.86
CA ARG A 52 27.65 -16.33 2.29
C ARG A 52 26.42 -15.47 2.51
N SER A 53 26.21 -14.45 1.67
CA SER A 53 25.02 -13.59 1.68
C SER A 53 23.76 -14.38 1.33
N ILE A 54 23.82 -15.28 0.34
CA ILE A 54 22.72 -16.17 -0.02
C ILE A 54 22.38 -17.11 1.14
N ALA A 55 23.37 -17.77 1.74
CA ALA A 55 23.14 -18.68 2.87
C ALA A 55 22.50 -17.95 4.08
N ALA A 56 22.95 -16.73 4.39
CA ALA A 56 22.34 -15.91 5.44
C ALA A 56 20.89 -15.52 5.11
N ALA A 57 20.59 -15.21 3.84
CA ALA A 57 19.25 -14.92 3.38
C ALA A 57 18.33 -16.15 3.44
N GLU A 58 18.82 -17.33 3.08
CA GLU A 58 18.07 -18.59 3.19
C GLU A 58 17.69 -18.88 4.64
N GLU A 59 18.65 -18.78 5.57
CA GLU A 59 18.38 -18.99 6.99
C GLU A 59 17.39 -17.96 7.55
N ALA A 60 17.55 -16.68 7.19
CA ALA A 60 16.62 -15.63 7.59
C ALA A 60 15.21 -15.86 7.02
N GLY A 61 15.11 -16.40 5.79
CA GLY A 61 13.85 -16.78 5.17
C GLY A 61 13.10 -17.83 5.95
N LEU A 62 13.77 -18.92 6.34
CA LEU A 62 13.19 -19.98 7.16
C LEU A 62 12.71 -19.45 8.52
N ARG A 63 13.51 -18.60 9.16
CA ARG A 63 13.14 -17.96 10.44
C ARG A 63 11.94 -17.03 10.27
N TYR A 64 11.90 -16.27 9.17
CA TYR A 64 10.78 -15.37 8.86
C TYR A 64 9.50 -16.15 8.62
N GLU A 65 9.55 -17.21 7.80
CA GLU A 65 8.40 -18.09 7.56
C GLU A 65 7.86 -18.70 8.86
N ALA A 66 8.75 -19.24 9.70
CA ALA A 66 8.37 -19.76 11.01
C ALA A 66 7.70 -18.69 11.90
N ALA A 67 8.23 -17.47 11.90
CA ALA A 67 7.65 -16.35 12.65
C ALA A 67 6.27 -15.93 12.12
N VAL A 68 6.07 -15.93 10.80
CA VAL A 68 4.77 -15.68 10.18
C VAL A 68 3.77 -16.78 10.53
N LEU A 69 4.20 -18.04 10.56
CA LEU A 69 3.37 -19.18 10.96
C LEU A 69 2.94 -19.10 12.43
N LEU A 70 3.82 -18.63 13.32
CA LEU A 70 3.47 -18.36 14.71
C LEU A 70 2.35 -17.32 14.80
N ALA A 71 2.43 -16.24 14.00
CA ALA A 71 1.41 -15.20 13.98
C ALA A 71 0.06 -15.73 13.48
N SER A 72 0.05 -16.55 12.42
CA SER A 72 -1.20 -17.14 11.92
C SER A 72 -1.79 -18.21 12.83
N SER A 73 -0.97 -18.83 13.68
CA SER A 73 -1.40 -19.84 14.67
C SER A 73 -1.88 -19.24 15.99
N GLY A 74 -2.07 -17.92 16.07
CA GLY A 74 -2.54 -17.23 17.28
C GLY A 74 -1.47 -17.00 18.34
N LYS A 75 -0.19 -17.31 18.07
CA LYS A 75 0.94 -17.12 18.98
C LYS A 75 1.60 -15.76 18.77
N ALA A 76 0.83 -14.70 18.98
CA ALA A 76 1.23 -13.33 18.62
C ALA A 76 2.53 -12.87 19.31
N ASP A 77 2.72 -13.19 20.60
CA ASP A 77 3.92 -12.76 21.35
C ASP A 77 5.19 -13.50 20.89
N GLU A 78 5.10 -14.81 20.66
CA GLU A 78 6.21 -15.62 20.11
C GLU A 78 6.60 -15.10 18.71
N ALA A 79 5.60 -14.81 17.86
CA ALA A 79 5.82 -14.24 16.55
C ALA A 79 6.48 -12.86 16.62
N LYS A 80 6.01 -11.98 17.52
CA LYS A 80 6.58 -10.65 17.73
C LYS A 80 8.05 -10.74 18.13
N ALA A 81 8.40 -11.63 19.06
CA ALA A 81 9.77 -11.84 19.49
C ALA A 81 10.66 -12.36 18.34
N ALA A 82 10.18 -13.35 17.58
CA ALA A 82 10.91 -13.90 16.45
C ALA A 82 11.14 -12.87 15.32
N LEU A 83 10.11 -12.11 14.97
CA LEU A 83 10.21 -11.04 13.97
C LEU A 83 11.13 -9.91 14.44
N ALA A 84 11.07 -9.52 15.72
CA ALA A 84 11.95 -8.49 16.27
C ALA A 84 13.42 -8.88 16.17
N LYS A 85 13.73 -10.16 16.40
CA LYS A 85 15.08 -10.69 16.22
C LYS A 85 15.55 -10.59 14.76
N ILE A 86 14.69 -10.96 13.80
CA ILE A 86 15.01 -10.84 12.36
C ILE A 86 15.18 -9.38 11.96
N ALA A 87 14.35 -8.48 12.48
CA ALA A 87 14.46 -7.04 12.23
C ALA A 87 15.78 -6.44 12.72
N ALA A 88 16.36 -7.00 13.79
CA ALA A 88 17.61 -6.50 14.39
C ALA A 88 18.87 -7.17 13.81
N GLU A 89 18.82 -8.46 13.50
CA GLU A 89 20.01 -9.28 13.17
C GLU A 89 19.99 -9.84 11.74
N GLY A 90 18.86 -9.75 11.05
CA GLY A 90 18.66 -10.37 9.73
C GLY A 90 19.35 -9.60 8.60
N PRO A 91 19.59 -10.26 7.44
CA PRO A 91 19.96 -9.58 6.21
C PRO A 91 18.95 -8.49 5.86
N GLU A 92 19.43 -7.41 5.27
CA GLU A 92 18.69 -6.16 5.08
C GLU A 92 17.26 -6.35 4.52
N GLY A 93 17.10 -7.16 3.46
CA GLY A 93 15.78 -7.43 2.88
C GLY A 93 14.80 -8.10 3.87
N TYR A 94 15.26 -9.11 4.61
CA TYR A 94 14.42 -9.78 5.62
C TYR A 94 14.19 -8.94 6.86
N ALA A 95 15.17 -8.11 7.25
CA ALA A 95 15.00 -7.17 8.35
C ALA A 95 13.88 -6.17 8.04
N GLN A 96 13.84 -5.62 6.82
CA GLN A 96 12.78 -4.70 6.37
C GLN A 96 11.40 -5.39 6.31
N LEU A 97 11.34 -6.61 5.77
CA LEU A 97 10.10 -7.40 5.76
C LEU A 97 9.60 -7.70 7.19
N ALA A 98 10.50 -8.03 8.12
CA ALA A 98 10.15 -8.25 9.51
C ALA A 98 9.60 -6.98 10.19
N ARG A 99 10.19 -5.80 9.92
CA ARG A 99 9.68 -4.51 10.39
C ARG A 99 8.27 -4.22 9.87
N LEU A 100 8.02 -4.44 8.57
CA LEU A 100 6.69 -4.32 7.97
C LEU A 100 5.67 -5.26 8.61
N LYS A 101 6.07 -6.52 8.84
CA LYS A 101 5.21 -7.53 9.45
C LYS A 101 4.87 -7.16 10.89
N LEU A 102 5.83 -6.72 11.69
CA LEU A 102 5.61 -6.22 13.05
C LEU A 102 4.62 -5.06 13.10
N ALA A 103 4.79 -4.07 12.20
CA ALA A 103 3.87 -2.95 12.10
C ALA A 103 2.44 -3.42 11.73
N GLY A 104 2.33 -4.38 10.82
CA GLY A 104 1.05 -4.97 10.43
C GLY A 104 0.37 -5.75 11.56
N GLU A 105 1.13 -6.49 12.36
CA GLU A 105 0.57 -7.18 13.54
C GLU A 105 0.15 -6.19 14.64
N ALA A 106 0.89 -5.09 14.83
CA ALA A 106 0.44 -4.00 15.71
C ALA A 106 -0.87 -3.36 15.22
N ALA A 107 -1.01 -3.14 13.92
CA ALA A 107 -2.24 -2.61 13.33
C ALA A 107 -3.44 -3.55 13.55
N LYS A 108 -3.26 -4.86 13.34
CA LYS A 108 -4.28 -5.88 13.62
C LYS A 108 -4.67 -5.96 15.09
N ALA A 109 -3.73 -5.72 15.99
CA ALA A 109 -3.96 -5.67 17.43
C ALA A 109 -4.65 -4.36 17.88
N GLY A 110 -5.05 -3.49 16.96
CA GLY A 110 -5.69 -2.20 17.26
C GLY A 110 -4.73 -1.13 17.76
N LYS A 111 -3.42 -1.41 17.78
CA LYS A 111 -2.37 -0.46 18.22
C LYS A 111 -1.99 0.48 17.08
N ARG A 112 -2.96 1.30 16.68
CA ARG A 112 -2.90 2.11 15.45
C ARG A 112 -1.75 3.11 15.44
N GLU A 113 -1.51 3.80 16.55
CA GLU A 113 -0.38 4.73 16.66
C GLU A 113 0.97 4.00 16.63
N GLU A 114 1.14 2.91 17.38
CA GLU A 114 2.37 2.08 17.35
C GLU A 114 2.67 1.59 15.93
N ALA A 115 1.64 1.10 15.22
CA ALA A 115 1.77 0.66 13.84
C ALA A 115 2.11 1.81 12.88
N THR A 116 1.48 2.96 13.05
CA THR A 116 1.73 4.16 12.22
C THR A 116 3.18 4.60 12.36
N THR A 117 3.67 4.76 13.60
CA THR A 117 5.08 5.11 13.86
C THR A 117 6.04 4.08 13.28
N ALA A 118 5.74 2.78 13.40
CA ALA A 118 6.60 1.74 12.85
C ALA A 118 6.67 1.76 11.31
N TYR A 119 5.54 2.01 10.63
CA TYR A 119 5.53 2.17 9.17
C TYR A 119 6.22 3.46 8.72
N GLU A 120 6.01 4.59 9.43
CA GLU A 120 6.68 5.86 9.13
C GLU A 120 8.20 5.74 9.27
N ALA A 121 8.67 5.09 10.34
CA ALA A 121 10.10 4.85 10.55
C ALA A 121 10.74 4.08 9.38
N LEU A 122 10.03 3.15 8.75
CA LEU A 122 10.54 2.45 7.56
C LEU A 122 10.40 3.30 6.29
N ALA A 123 9.32 4.07 6.14
CA ALA A 123 9.13 4.95 4.98
C ALA A 123 10.22 6.04 4.87
N GLU A 124 10.71 6.50 6.02
CA GLU A 124 11.76 7.52 6.16
C GLU A 124 13.18 6.93 6.11
N ASP A 125 13.33 5.62 6.23
CA ASP A 125 14.62 4.94 6.19
C ASP A 125 15.23 5.01 4.78
N GLY A 126 16.27 5.83 4.62
CA GLY A 126 16.91 6.08 3.32
C GLY A 126 17.68 4.89 2.75
N SER A 127 18.03 3.90 3.57
CA SER A 127 18.68 2.67 3.08
C SER A 127 17.68 1.60 2.68
N ALA A 128 16.40 1.74 3.07
CA ALA A 128 15.41 0.73 2.78
C ALA A 128 15.04 0.65 1.28
N ASP A 129 14.63 -0.54 0.86
CA ASP A 129 14.22 -0.78 -0.52
C ASP A 129 13.05 0.17 -0.90
N PRO A 130 13.14 0.91 -2.01
CA PRO A 130 12.10 1.89 -2.39
C PRO A 130 10.70 1.29 -2.46
N LEU A 131 10.54 0.05 -2.93
CA LEU A 131 9.25 -0.62 -3.01
C LEU A 131 8.65 -0.86 -1.63
N LEU A 132 9.49 -1.27 -0.66
CA LEU A 132 9.07 -1.51 0.72
C LEU A 132 8.80 -0.20 1.48
N ARG A 133 9.59 0.84 1.23
CA ARG A 133 9.37 2.18 1.79
C ARG A 133 8.04 2.78 1.34
N ASP A 134 7.73 2.68 0.06
CA ASP A 134 6.49 3.20 -0.48
C ASP A 134 5.27 2.40 -0.01
N TYR A 135 5.43 1.09 0.15
CA TYR A 135 4.43 0.26 0.83
C TYR A 135 4.19 0.73 2.27
N ALA A 136 5.27 0.98 3.03
CA ALA A 136 5.18 1.48 4.40
C ALA A 136 4.47 2.85 4.46
N ARG A 137 4.81 3.77 3.55
CA ARG A 137 4.14 5.07 3.42
C ARG A 137 2.64 4.91 3.13
N LEU A 138 2.27 3.99 2.26
CA LEU A 138 0.88 3.68 1.95
C LEU A 138 0.13 3.13 3.18
N GLN A 139 0.74 2.19 3.92
CA GLN A 139 0.14 1.62 5.13
C GLN A 139 -0.02 2.67 6.24
N ALA A 140 1.00 3.50 6.47
CA ALA A 140 0.91 4.62 7.41
C ALA A 140 -0.23 5.58 7.03
N ALA A 141 -0.35 5.93 5.75
CA ALA A 141 -1.46 6.77 5.27
C ALA A 141 -2.83 6.09 5.48
N ALA A 142 -2.94 4.79 5.23
CA ALA A 142 -4.18 4.04 5.47
C ALA A 142 -4.58 4.06 6.95
N LEU A 143 -3.60 3.90 7.85
CA LEU A 143 -3.82 4.05 9.29
C LEU A 143 -4.14 5.49 9.70
N ARG A 144 -3.83 6.50 8.90
CA ARG A 144 -4.18 7.89 9.23
C ARG A 144 -5.47 8.37 8.56
N LEU A 145 -6.11 7.56 7.72
CA LEU A 145 -7.31 7.95 6.96
C LEU A 145 -8.46 8.51 7.81
N ASP A 146 -8.60 8.06 9.05
CA ASP A 146 -9.67 8.51 9.95
C ASP A 146 -9.34 9.78 10.74
N THR A 147 -8.05 10.11 10.88
CA THR A 147 -7.54 11.13 11.81
C THR A 147 -6.79 12.27 11.13
N ALA A 148 -6.14 12.02 10.00
CA ALA A 148 -5.44 13.01 9.21
C ALA A 148 -6.40 13.87 8.40
N ASP A 149 -6.06 15.15 8.24
CA ASP A 149 -6.76 16.04 7.33
C ASP A 149 -6.41 15.77 5.86
N TRP A 150 -7.18 16.40 4.96
CA TRP A 150 -6.97 16.26 3.53
C TRP A 150 -5.56 16.65 3.07
N THR A 151 -5.01 17.73 3.60
CA THR A 151 -3.70 18.27 3.19
C THR A 151 -2.61 17.27 3.57
N GLU A 152 -2.68 16.73 4.79
CA GLU A 152 -1.78 15.69 5.26
C GLU A 152 -1.87 14.44 4.38
N MET A 153 -3.09 13.93 4.14
CA MET A 153 -3.31 12.74 3.30
C MET A 153 -2.78 12.94 1.88
N LYS A 154 -3.03 14.11 1.29
CA LYS A 154 -2.52 14.48 -0.04
C LYS A 154 -0.99 14.51 -0.08
N ASN A 155 -0.36 15.13 0.91
CA ASN A 155 1.11 15.19 1.00
C ASN A 155 1.75 13.81 1.14
N ARG A 156 1.11 12.91 1.89
CA ARG A 156 1.57 11.52 2.06
C ARG A 156 1.42 10.68 0.79
N LEU A 157 0.34 10.87 0.03
CA LEU A 157 0.00 9.99 -1.09
C LEU A 157 0.45 10.49 -2.45
N ASN A 158 0.59 11.81 -2.65
CA ASN A 158 1.04 12.37 -3.92
C ASN A 158 2.39 11.80 -4.44
N PRO A 159 3.39 11.53 -3.60
CA PRO A 159 4.63 10.89 -4.06
C PRO A 159 4.41 9.49 -4.65
N LEU A 160 3.34 8.81 -4.24
CA LEU A 160 3.07 7.42 -4.62
C LEU A 160 2.22 7.28 -5.88
N ILE A 161 1.54 8.34 -6.33
CA ILE A 161 0.61 8.27 -7.49
C ILE A 161 1.30 8.48 -8.85
N GLY A 162 2.63 8.60 -8.88
CA GLY A 162 3.40 8.71 -10.12
C GLY A 162 3.28 7.45 -10.98
N ASP A 163 3.38 7.60 -12.30
CA ASP A 163 3.07 6.53 -13.25
C ASP A 163 4.01 5.31 -13.15
N GLU A 164 5.25 5.53 -12.74
CA GLU A 164 6.25 4.47 -12.54
C GLU A 164 6.15 3.80 -11.16
N ASN A 165 5.35 4.34 -10.23
CA ASN A 165 5.25 3.78 -8.89
C ASN A 165 4.39 2.51 -8.88
N ALA A 166 4.87 1.44 -8.24
CA ALA A 166 4.17 0.17 -8.13
C ALA A 166 2.85 0.28 -7.32
N TRP A 167 2.80 1.24 -6.38
CA TRP A 167 1.67 1.45 -5.48
C TRP A 167 0.67 2.51 -5.97
N ARG A 168 0.86 3.07 -7.18
CA ARG A 168 0.09 4.21 -7.69
C ARG A 168 -1.42 4.03 -7.64
N TYR A 169 -1.91 2.83 -7.96
CA TYR A 169 -3.35 2.56 -7.98
C TYR A 169 -3.94 2.52 -6.57
N SER A 170 -3.26 1.85 -5.64
CA SER A 170 -3.68 1.83 -4.23
C SER A 170 -3.59 3.22 -3.60
N ALA A 171 -2.56 4.00 -3.95
CA ALA A 171 -2.44 5.38 -3.50
C ALA A 171 -3.55 6.28 -4.07
N ARG A 172 -3.92 6.13 -5.35
CA ARG A 172 -5.05 6.85 -5.97
C ARG A 172 -6.39 6.48 -5.33
N GLU A 173 -6.61 5.19 -5.06
CA GLU A 173 -7.82 4.71 -4.35
C GLU A 173 -7.92 5.37 -2.97
N LEU A 174 -6.84 5.31 -2.19
CA LEU A 174 -6.80 5.88 -0.84
C LEU A 174 -6.92 7.41 -0.83
N LEU A 175 -6.33 8.08 -1.82
CA LEU A 175 -6.45 9.53 -1.99
C LEU A 175 -7.89 9.93 -2.32
N GLY A 176 -8.55 9.19 -3.21
CA GLY A 176 -9.96 9.40 -3.52
C GLY A 176 -10.87 9.21 -2.31
N LEU A 177 -10.60 8.18 -1.51
CA LEU A 177 -11.33 7.92 -0.27
C LEU A 177 -11.09 9.01 0.79
N ALA A 178 -9.87 9.50 0.92
CA ALA A 178 -9.54 10.62 1.81
C ALA A 178 -10.25 11.91 1.38
N ALA A 179 -10.28 12.20 0.07
CA ALA A 179 -11.00 13.36 -0.48
C ALA A 179 -12.50 13.28 -0.19
N TYR A 180 -13.10 12.10 -0.41
CA TYR A 180 -14.51 11.86 -0.11
C TYR A 180 -14.83 12.15 1.37
N ARG A 181 -14.03 11.61 2.29
CA ARG A 181 -14.20 11.85 3.74
C ARG A 181 -14.05 13.32 4.13
N ALA A 182 -13.15 14.04 3.46
CA ALA A 182 -12.97 15.47 3.63
C ALA A 182 -14.08 16.31 2.95
N GLY A 183 -15.07 15.68 2.31
CA GLY A 183 -16.14 16.37 1.60
C GLY A 183 -15.70 17.07 0.32
N ARG A 184 -14.55 16.66 -0.23
CA ARG A 184 -13.91 17.16 -1.44
C ARG A 184 -14.27 16.27 -2.63
N PHE A 185 -15.51 16.42 -3.10
CA PHE A 185 -16.09 15.51 -4.09
C PHE A 185 -15.44 15.61 -5.46
N ASP A 186 -14.98 16.80 -5.87
CA ASP A 186 -14.26 16.98 -7.14
C ASP A 186 -12.90 16.27 -7.13
N GLU A 187 -12.13 16.44 -6.04
CA GLU A 187 -10.86 15.74 -5.87
C GLU A 187 -11.05 14.22 -5.75
N ALA A 188 -12.11 13.77 -5.05
CA ALA A 188 -12.46 12.35 -4.98
C ALA A 188 -12.76 11.79 -6.37
N ARG A 189 -13.57 12.49 -7.16
CA ARG A 189 -13.93 12.11 -8.53
C ARG A 189 -12.70 12.05 -9.43
N GLY A 190 -11.82 13.04 -9.36
CA GLY A 190 -10.59 13.07 -10.14
C GLY A 190 -9.70 11.86 -9.88
N ALA A 191 -9.42 11.56 -8.60
CA ALA A 191 -8.56 10.44 -8.22
C ALA A 191 -9.16 9.08 -8.59
N LEU A 192 -10.46 8.88 -8.32
CA LEU A 192 -11.15 7.61 -8.57
C LEU A 192 -11.43 7.37 -10.05
N SER A 193 -11.75 8.41 -10.83
CA SER A 193 -11.99 8.29 -12.28
C SER A 193 -10.71 7.92 -13.03
N ALA A 194 -9.58 8.53 -12.66
CA ALA A 194 -8.27 8.16 -13.21
C ALA A 194 -7.94 6.69 -12.93
N LEU A 195 -8.32 6.15 -11.76
CA LEU A 195 -8.16 4.74 -11.45
C LEU A 195 -9.14 3.85 -12.23
N ALA A 196 -10.42 4.22 -12.29
CA ALA A 196 -11.48 3.43 -12.90
C ALA A 196 -11.37 3.32 -14.43
N THR A 197 -10.80 4.33 -15.09
CA THR A 197 -10.69 4.37 -16.56
C THR A 197 -9.35 3.86 -17.08
N ASP A 198 -8.35 3.63 -16.21
CA ASP A 198 -7.05 3.13 -16.63
C ASP A 198 -7.10 1.62 -16.99
N PRO A 199 -6.88 1.23 -18.26
CA PRO A 199 -6.90 -0.17 -18.66
C PRO A 199 -5.78 -1.00 -18.01
N LYS A 200 -4.69 -0.36 -17.55
CA LYS A 200 -3.57 -1.00 -16.87
C LYS A 200 -3.83 -1.22 -15.37
N ALA A 201 -4.90 -0.64 -14.81
CA ALA A 201 -5.26 -0.88 -13.42
C ALA A 201 -5.81 -2.32 -13.23
N PRO A 202 -5.57 -3.00 -12.10
CA PRO A 202 -6.18 -4.30 -11.85
C PRO A 202 -7.73 -4.21 -11.81
N PRO A 203 -8.47 -5.18 -12.38
CA PRO A 203 -9.93 -5.12 -12.48
C PRO A 203 -10.63 -4.87 -11.14
N ALA A 204 -10.22 -5.56 -10.08
CA ALA A 204 -10.78 -5.40 -8.74
C ALA A 204 -10.58 -3.99 -8.17
N MET A 205 -9.49 -3.29 -8.52
CA MET A 205 -9.27 -1.90 -8.08
C MET A 205 -10.20 -0.93 -8.83
N ARG A 206 -10.42 -1.14 -10.12
CA ARG A 206 -11.39 -0.34 -10.90
C ARG A 206 -12.81 -0.51 -10.38
N GLU A 207 -13.20 -1.74 -10.06
CA GLU A 207 -14.51 -2.03 -9.46
C GLU A 207 -14.68 -1.34 -8.11
N ARG A 208 -13.68 -1.43 -7.22
CA ARG A 208 -13.72 -0.69 -5.95
C ARG A 208 -13.76 0.82 -6.15
N ALA A 209 -13.01 1.36 -7.11
CA ALA A 209 -13.05 2.79 -7.42
C ALA A 209 -14.46 3.24 -7.85
N ASN A 210 -15.15 2.44 -8.68
CA ASN A 210 -16.54 2.69 -9.06
C ASN A 210 -17.50 2.62 -7.87
N ASN A 211 -17.30 1.65 -6.96
CA ASN A 211 -18.09 1.55 -5.74
C ASN A 211 -17.91 2.79 -4.86
N ILE A 212 -16.67 3.26 -4.65
CA ILE A 212 -16.40 4.50 -3.91
C ILE A 212 -17.00 5.71 -4.64
N MET A 213 -16.93 5.76 -5.96
CA MET A 213 -17.53 6.83 -6.76
C MET A 213 -19.05 6.94 -6.53
N SER A 214 -19.75 5.81 -6.38
CA SER A 214 -21.18 5.82 -6.04
C SER A 214 -21.45 6.49 -4.69
N LEU A 215 -20.55 6.32 -3.71
CA LEU A 215 -20.63 6.99 -2.41
C LEU A 215 -20.37 8.50 -2.54
N VAL A 216 -19.45 8.90 -3.41
CA VAL A 216 -19.17 10.31 -3.73
C VAL A 216 -20.42 10.99 -4.28
N VAL A 217 -21.07 10.38 -5.28
CA VAL A 217 -22.32 10.91 -5.87
C VAL A 217 -23.43 10.99 -4.83
N ALA A 218 -23.61 9.95 -4.02
CA ALA A 218 -24.63 9.95 -2.96
C ALA A 218 -24.36 11.06 -1.91
N GLY A 219 -23.11 11.26 -1.51
CA GLY A 219 -22.72 12.30 -0.57
C GLY A 219 -22.92 13.72 -1.11
N GLU A 220 -22.66 13.92 -2.40
CA GLU A 220 -22.88 15.20 -3.10
C GLU A 220 -24.38 15.53 -3.21
N LEU A 221 -25.22 14.55 -3.55
CA LEU A 221 -26.67 14.70 -3.57
C LEU A 221 -27.23 15.02 -2.18
N ALA A 222 -26.74 14.36 -1.13
CA ALA A 222 -27.15 14.62 0.25
C ALA A 222 -26.75 16.04 0.71
N ARG A 223 -25.58 16.54 0.30
CA ARG A 223 -25.15 17.93 0.57
C ARG A 223 -26.04 18.96 -0.13
N ASN A 224 -26.48 18.66 -1.35
CA ASN A 224 -27.23 19.58 -2.19
C ASN A 224 -28.76 19.48 -1.99
N ALA A 225 -29.24 18.54 -1.18
CA ALA A 225 -30.66 18.43 -0.85
C ALA A 225 -31.10 19.67 -0.06
N PRO A 226 -32.23 20.32 -0.43
CA PRO A 226 -32.72 21.47 0.32
C PRO A 226 -33.03 21.06 1.76
N SER A 227 -32.37 21.71 2.73
CA SER A 227 -32.72 21.57 4.14
C SER A 227 -34.19 21.92 4.29
N GLY A 228 -35.03 20.93 4.63
CA GLY A 228 -36.48 21.07 4.66
C GLY A 228 -36.91 22.36 5.35
N GLY A 229 -37.44 23.28 4.54
CA GLY A 229 -38.12 24.48 5.01
C GLY A 229 -39.20 24.08 6.01
N GLY A 230 -39.31 24.88 7.08
CA GLY A 230 -40.17 24.61 8.21
C GLY A 230 -41.58 24.18 7.80
N ARG A 231 -42.08 23.15 8.50
CA ARG A 231 -43.52 23.01 8.68
C ARG A 231 -44.02 24.27 9.39
N SER A 232 -44.38 25.28 8.61
CA SER A 232 -45.35 26.28 9.02
C SER A 232 -46.64 25.52 9.25
N ALA A 233 -46.87 25.12 10.50
CA ALA A 233 -48.18 24.77 10.98
C ALA A 233 -49.01 26.06 10.92
N GLY A 234 -49.69 26.23 9.79
CA GLY A 234 -50.69 27.27 9.61
C GLY A 234 -51.73 27.16 10.72
N SER A 235 -51.76 28.22 11.53
CA SER A 235 -52.85 28.71 12.37
C SER A 235 -54.15 27.91 12.32
N SER A 236 -54.35 27.04 13.30
CA SER A 236 -55.69 26.74 13.83
C SER A 236 -55.93 27.60 15.06
N ASP A 237 -55.99 28.92 14.86
CA ASP A 237 -56.53 29.87 15.83
C ASP A 237 -57.86 30.34 15.28
N SER A 238 -58.92 29.60 15.59
CA SER A 238 -60.28 30.10 15.52
C SER A 238 -61.21 29.24 16.38
N LEU A 239 -61.75 29.91 17.39
CA LEU A 239 -63.03 29.64 18.05
C LEU A 239 -63.02 28.69 19.25
N ASN A 240 -62.43 29.16 20.36
CA ASN A 240 -62.97 28.87 21.68
C ASN A 240 -63.12 30.17 22.49
N LYS A 241 -64.31 30.79 22.41
CA LYS A 241 -64.83 31.65 23.48
C LYS A 241 -66.34 31.82 23.40
N THR A 242 -67.01 31.09 24.31
CA THR A 242 -68.12 31.55 25.16
C THR A 242 -69.45 31.94 24.50
N GLU A 243 -70.49 31.10 24.70
CA GLU A 243 -71.76 31.49 25.32
C GLU A 243 -72.60 30.24 25.71
N GLN A 244 -72.98 30.18 27.00
CA GLN A 244 -74.00 29.28 27.60
C GLN A 244 -75.40 29.94 27.48
N PRO A 245 -76.50 29.40 28.04
CA PRO A 245 -77.09 28.05 28.02
C PRO A 245 -78.59 28.08 27.62
N MET A 246 -79.21 26.98 27.16
CA MET A 246 -80.67 26.80 27.27
C MET A 246 -81.07 25.32 27.44
N THR A 247 -82.20 25.16 28.14
CA THR A 247 -82.72 24.06 28.96
C THR A 247 -83.08 22.72 28.27
N PRO A 248 -83.28 21.65 29.06
CA PRO A 248 -83.43 20.28 28.57
C PRO A 248 -84.90 19.93 28.24
N HIS A 249 -85.11 19.24 27.13
CA HIS A 249 -86.33 18.48 26.89
C HIS A 249 -86.05 16.97 26.96
N GLN A 250 -86.76 16.31 27.87
CA GLN A 250 -86.79 14.86 28.03
C GLN A 250 -87.63 14.20 26.93
N THR A 251 -87.20 13.01 26.49
CA THR A 251 -88.03 11.81 26.21
C THR A 251 -87.08 10.60 26.11
N LYS A 252 -86.88 9.82 27.18
CA LYS A 252 -87.64 8.63 27.61
C LYS A 252 -87.58 7.47 26.59
N GLY A 253 -86.77 6.46 26.90
CA GLY A 253 -86.73 5.15 26.24
C GLY A 253 -85.66 4.24 26.87
N ALA A 254 -86.07 3.40 27.83
CA ALA A 254 -85.23 2.49 28.62
C ALA A 254 -85.29 1.04 28.03
N PRO A 255 -84.84 -0.04 28.73
CA PRO A 255 -83.48 -0.59 28.63
C PRO A 255 -83.44 -2.14 28.42
N ALA A 256 -82.27 -2.72 28.16
CA ALA A 256 -81.93 -4.13 28.47
C ALA A 256 -80.39 -4.28 28.51
N LYS A 257 -79.70 -4.42 29.66
CA LYS A 257 -79.50 -5.57 30.58
C LYS A 257 -78.67 -6.75 30.02
N GLY A 258 -77.59 -7.07 30.75
CA GLY A 258 -76.78 -8.30 30.73
C GLY A 258 -75.29 -8.00 30.54
N ASP A 259 -74.47 -7.71 31.56
CA ASP A 259 -74.01 -8.49 32.73
C ASP A 259 -72.95 -9.59 32.45
N GLY A 260 -71.87 -9.54 33.24
CA GLY A 260 -70.86 -10.59 33.45
C GLY A 260 -69.72 -10.65 32.42
N SER A 261 -68.43 -10.82 32.78
CA SER A 261 -67.82 -11.07 34.08
C SER A 261 -66.29 -10.96 33.94
N LYS A 262 -65.66 -10.69 35.08
CA LYS A 262 -64.23 -10.69 35.42
C LYS A 262 -63.44 -11.87 34.84
N LYS A 263 -62.24 -11.63 34.32
CA LYS A 263 -60.92 -11.82 34.97
C LYS A 263 -59.81 -11.67 33.95
#